data_AF-A0A4Q1EV66-F1
#
_entry.id   AF-A0A4Q1EV66-F1
#
_cell.length_a   1.000
_cell.length_b   1.000
_cell.length_c   1.000
_cell.angle_alpha   90.00
_cell.angle_beta   90.00
_cell.angle_gamma   90.00
#
_symmetry.space_group_name_H-M   'P 1'
#
loop_
_entity.id
_entity.type
_entity.pdbx_description
1 polymer ?
#
loop_
_entity_poly.entity_id
_entity_poly.type
_entity_poly.pdbx_seq_one_letter_code
_entity_poly.pdbx_strand_id
1 'polypeptide(L)'
;MKIKILLLLLFIVNLVKAQITEKITIPSGVVYLYADDKTNEKVKKSLTESLQNATNYDILGDNLMIGPTLWKQFKNIEILHSIPDNVTFHIDEMEVEGKVSRKLDDSKKIWNEFKKEISGNYQIRKANEDELKYYWSTISFDIEEPLFILQTENHRYILNFLKKNQKLLWLDEFPYKNSYNNPIDKGTYTTEGTIKTYKNGNEVYVTDKGNKETKLEKVIFLTGDSELKANSSIEDIKSVIDKTNKIFDNLFKDSKSEGKIMVQFELGVKKNDIQFAVKDDLDLEIMKEFEKRVNEEKYPHSKKDTIKFQLIYKVNAYNDNE
;
A
#
# COMPACT_ATOMS: atom_id res chain seq x y z
N MET A 1 -13.78 -60.34 -3.78
CA MET A 1 -13.59 -59.42 -4.93
C MET A 1 -14.17 -58.01 -4.72
N LYS A 2 -15.14 -57.77 -3.82
CA LYS A 2 -15.79 -56.46 -3.68
C LYS A 2 -15.06 -55.40 -2.83
N ILE A 3 -14.15 -55.80 -1.92
CA ILE A 3 -13.42 -54.86 -1.04
C ILE A 3 -12.21 -54.20 -1.74
N LYS A 4 -11.60 -54.87 -2.73
CA LYS A 4 -10.44 -54.31 -3.45
C LYS A 4 -10.79 -53.18 -4.43
N ILE A 5 -12.04 -53.11 -4.91
CA ILE A 5 -12.50 -52.07 -5.83
C ILE A 5 -12.82 -50.77 -5.08
N LEU A 6 -13.28 -50.85 -3.82
CA LEU A 6 -13.60 -49.67 -3.01
C LEU A 6 -12.35 -48.89 -2.59
N LEU A 7 -11.23 -49.59 -2.32
CA LEU A 7 -9.93 -48.97 -2.02
C LEU A 7 -9.29 -48.30 -3.25
N LEU A 8 -9.57 -48.79 -4.46
CA LEU A 8 -9.09 -48.16 -5.70
C LEU A 8 -9.88 -46.88 -6.03
N LEU A 9 -11.18 -46.83 -5.70
CA LEU A 9 -12.03 -45.65 -5.88
C LEU A 9 -11.71 -44.53 -4.87
N LEU A 10 -11.32 -44.86 -3.64
CA LEU A 10 -10.89 -43.87 -2.64
C LEU A 10 -9.54 -43.20 -2.96
N PHE A 11 -8.71 -43.82 -3.82
CA PHE A 11 -7.45 -43.22 -4.26
C PHE A 11 -7.59 -42.21 -5.39
N ILE A 12 -8.71 -42.24 -6.14
CA ILE A 12 -8.93 -41.35 -7.29
C ILE A 12 -9.51 -39.98 -6.85
N VAL A 13 -10.12 -39.89 -5.67
CA VAL A 13 -10.79 -38.66 -5.21
C VAL A 13 -9.83 -37.57 -4.71
N ASN A 14 -8.52 -37.83 -4.65
CA ASN A 14 -7.52 -36.85 -4.18
C ASN A 14 -6.70 -36.17 -5.29
N LEU A 15 -7.05 -36.33 -6.56
CA LEU A 15 -6.25 -35.78 -7.68
C LEU A 15 -6.88 -34.61 -8.45
N VAL A 16 -7.99 -34.05 -7.97
CA VAL A 16 -8.50 -32.78 -8.50
C VAL A 16 -8.34 -31.70 -7.43
N LYS A 17 -7.09 -31.30 -7.16
CA LYS A 17 -6.86 -29.90 -6.79
C LYS A 17 -7.17 -29.11 -8.05
N ALA A 18 -8.44 -28.72 -8.23
CA ALA A 18 -8.75 -27.61 -9.11
C ALA A 18 -7.92 -26.44 -8.57
N GLN A 19 -6.86 -26.11 -9.30
CA GLN A 19 -5.98 -25.02 -8.99
C GLN A 19 -6.84 -23.77 -9.11
N ILE A 20 -7.29 -23.24 -7.96
CA ILE A 20 -7.98 -21.97 -7.91
C ILE A 20 -6.90 -20.93 -8.21
N THR A 21 -6.79 -20.53 -9.47
CA THR A 21 -5.97 -19.38 -9.85
C THR A 21 -6.45 -18.21 -9.00
N GLU A 22 -5.56 -17.67 -8.17
CA GLU A 22 -5.85 -16.54 -7.29
C GLU A 22 -6.29 -15.36 -8.16
N LYS A 23 -7.59 -15.06 -8.17
CA LYS A 23 -8.14 -13.96 -8.97
C LYS A 23 -7.84 -12.65 -8.27
N ILE A 24 -7.04 -11.81 -8.92
CA ILE A 24 -6.78 -10.43 -8.52
C ILE A 24 -7.80 -9.47 -9.13
N THR A 25 -8.00 -8.33 -8.48
CA THR A 25 -8.78 -7.22 -9.04
C THR A 25 -7.93 -6.48 -10.05
N ILE A 26 -8.35 -6.48 -11.32
CA ILE A 26 -7.67 -5.79 -12.41
C ILE A 26 -8.26 -4.38 -12.56
N PRO A 27 -7.45 -3.32 -12.66
CA PRO A 27 -7.96 -1.96 -12.85
C PRO A 27 -8.72 -1.83 -14.17
N SER A 28 -9.74 -0.98 -14.19
CA SER A 28 -10.52 -0.73 -15.41
C SER A 28 -9.63 -0.21 -16.55
N GLY A 29 -9.75 -0.80 -17.73
CA GLY A 29 -8.98 -0.42 -18.92
C GLY A 29 -7.60 -1.09 -19.05
N VAL A 30 -7.16 -1.84 -18.03
CA VAL A 30 -5.89 -2.59 -18.08
C VAL A 30 -6.11 -3.94 -18.73
N VAL A 31 -5.32 -4.24 -19.77
CA VAL A 31 -5.21 -5.60 -20.31
C VAL A 31 -4.24 -6.38 -19.44
N TYR A 32 -4.73 -7.45 -18.83
CA TYR A 32 -3.96 -8.32 -17.94
C TYR A 32 -3.94 -9.76 -18.46
N LEU A 33 -2.75 -10.29 -18.72
CA LEU A 33 -2.52 -11.61 -19.30
C LEU A 33 -1.96 -12.57 -18.25
N TYR A 34 -2.81 -13.48 -17.77
CA TYR A 34 -2.42 -14.50 -16.80
C TYR A 34 -1.41 -15.52 -17.37
N ALA A 35 -0.51 -15.99 -16.51
CA ALA A 35 0.28 -17.18 -16.72
C ALA A 35 -0.40 -18.36 -16.04
N ASP A 36 -0.15 -19.57 -16.53
CA ASP A 36 -0.61 -20.77 -15.83
C ASP A 36 0.08 -20.88 -14.46
N ASP A 37 -0.61 -21.48 -13.49
CA ASP A 37 -0.12 -21.61 -12.12
C ASP A 37 1.25 -22.31 -12.05
N LYS A 38 1.52 -23.28 -12.94
CA LYS A 38 2.81 -23.97 -12.98
C LYS A 38 3.94 -23.02 -13.37
N THR A 39 3.71 -22.12 -14.32
CA THR A 39 4.66 -21.06 -14.69
C THR A 39 4.89 -20.08 -13.54
N ASN A 40 3.81 -19.61 -12.89
CA ASN A 40 3.90 -18.73 -11.73
C ASN A 40 4.68 -19.36 -10.57
N GLU A 41 4.36 -20.60 -10.19
CA GLU A 41 5.04 -21.31 -9.10
C GLU A 41 6.52 -21.58 -9.42
N LYS A 42 6.84 -21.89 -10.68
CA LYS A 42 8.23 -22.07 -11.10
C LYS A 42 9.03 -20.76 -10.94
N VAL A 43 8.51 -19.63 -11.40
CA VAL A 43 9.19 -18.34 -11.27
C VAL A 43 9.28 -17.91 -9.81
N LYS A 44 8.22 -18.09 -9.03
CA LYS A 44 8.23 -17.81 -7.59
C LYS A 44 9.34 -18.59 -6.88
N LYS A 45 9.49 -19.88 -7.18
CA LYS A 45 10.56 -20.73 -6.66
C LYS A 45 11.95 -20.21 -7.06
N SER A 46 12.18 -19.93 -8.34
CA SER A 46 13.48 -19.41 -8.81
C SER A 46 13.81 -18.04 -8.22
N LEU A 47 12.81 -17.18 -8.02
CA LEU A 47 12.98 -15.90 -7.33
C LEU A 47 13.41 -16.11 -5.88
N THR A 48 12.73 -16.99 -5.13
CA THR A 48 13.13 -17.35 -3.75
C THR A 48 14.56 -17.89 -3.69
N GLU A 49 14.92 -18.80 -4.60
CA GLU A 49 16.27 -19.36 -4.67
C GLU A 49 17.33 -18.29 -5.00
N SER A 50 17.01 -17.34 -5.88
CA SER A 50 17.91 -16.24 -6.24
C SER A 50 18.08 -15.20 -5.13
N LEU A 51 17.04 -14.96 -4.33
CA LEU A 51 17.10 -14.09 -3.15
C LEU A 51 17.93 -14.73 -2.01
N GLN A 52 17.84 -16.05 -1.82
CA GLN A 52 18.53 -16.77 -0.74
C GLN A 52 19.99 -17.10 -1.06
N ASN A 53 20.33 -17.29 -2.35
CA ASN A 53 21.68 -17.65 -2.76
C ASN A 53 22.39 -16.47 -3.43
N ALA A 54 23.49 -16.01 -2.81
CA ALA A 54 24.27 -14.88 -3.27
C ALA A 54 24.78 -15.01 -4.72
N THR A 55 25.00 -16.23 -5.22
CA THR A 55 25.54 -16.49 -6.56
C THR A 55 24.53 -17.03 -7.57
N ASN A 56 23.25 -17.16 -7.18
CA ASN A 56 22.20 -17.58 -8.10
C ASN A 56 21.63 -16.39 -8.88
N TYR A 57 21.88 -16.38 -10.19
CA TYR A 57 21.42 -15.36 -11.13
C TYR A 57 20.50 -15.93 -12.21
N ASP A 58 19.89 -17.08 -11.98
CA ASP A 58 19.11 -17.81 -12.99
C ASP A 58 17.87 -17.03 -13.45
N ILE A 59 17.38 -16.10 -12.65
CA ILE A 59 16.28 -15.21 -13.05
C ILE A 59 16.74 -14.04 -13.93
N LEU A 60 18.04 -13.78 -14.05
CA LEU A 60 18.53 -12.61 -14.80
C LEU A 60 18.77 -12.93 -16.27
N GLY A 61 18.52 -11.94 -17.12
CA GLY A 61 18.89 -11.92 -18.52
C GLY A 61 19.76 -10.71 -18.84
N ASP A 62 19.95 -10.43 -20.12
CA ASP A 62 20.71 -9.25 -20.55
C ASP A 62 19.91 -7.96 -20.41
N ASN A 63 18.57 -8.04 -20.50
CA ASN A 63 17.67 -6.90 -20.47
C ASN A 63 16.94 -6.84 -19.13
N LEU A 64 17.39 -5.95 -18.25
CA LEU A 64 16.71 -5.61 -16.99
C LEU A 64 16.46 -4.12 -16.94
N MET A 65 15.21 -3.71 -16.85
CA MET A 65 14.79 -2.33 -16.63
C MET A 65 14.58 -2.07 -15.14
N ILE A 66 15.14 -0.96 -14.65
CA ILE A 66 14.86 -0.40 -13.34
C ILE A 66 13.83 0.72 -13.53
N GLY A 67 12.67 0.55 -12.92
CA GLY A 67 11.63 1.57 -12.93
C GLY A 67 12.03 2.83 -12.15
N PRO A 68 11.25 3.91 -12.31
CA PRO A 68 11.66 5.24 -11.88
C PRO A 68 11.70 5.43 -10.37
N THR A 69 10.86 4.72 -9.61
CA THR A 69 10.81 4.87 -8.16
C THR A 69 12.05 4.26 -7.53
N LEU A 70 12.40 3.03 -7.91
CA LEU A 70 13.60 2.37 -7.42
C LEU A 70 14.87 3.10 -7.92
N TRP A 71 14.88 3.59 -9.16
CA TRP A 71 16.03 4.32 -9.68
C TRP A 71 16.32 5.62 -8.92
N LYS A 72 15.31 6.32 -8.41
CA LYS A 72 15.53 7.51 -7.56
C LYS A 72 16.40 7.21 -6.34
N GLN A 73 16.33 6.00 -5.81
CA GLN A 73 17.17 5.53 -4.70
C GLN A 73 18.52 5.02 -5.22
N PHE A 74 18.49 4.21 -6.28
CA PHE A 74 19.67 3.50 -6.79
C PHE A 74 20.65 4.40 -7.53
N LYS A 75 20.20 5.55 -8.05
CA LYS A 75 21.03 6.48 -8.82
C LYS A 75 22.22 7.04 -8.07
N ASN A 76 22.26 6.95 -6.74
CA ASN A 76 23.38 7.42 -5.93
C ASN A 76 24.39 6.30 -5.61
N ILE A 77 24.12 5.06 -6.02
CA ILE A 77 25.00 3.92 -5.79
C ILE A 77 26.08 3.90 -6.89
N GLU A 78 27.33 4.13 -6.49
CA GLU A 78 28.47 4.33 -7.40
C GLU A 78 28.67 3.17 -8.40
N ILE A 79 28.52 1.91 -7.96
CA ILE A 79 28.70 0.75 -8.84
C ILE A 79 27.69 0.72 -10.00
N LEU A 80 26.51 1.31 -9.83
CA LEU A 80 25.45 1.35 -10.84
C LEU A 80 25.65 2.46 -11.88
N HIS A 81 26.52 3.44 -11.62
CA HIS A 81 26.89 4.46 -12.61
C HIS A 81 27.64 3.88 -13.80
N SER A 82 28.29 2.73 -13.62
CA SER A 82 29.00 2.02 -14.70
C SER A 82 28.08 1.43 -15.77
N ILE A 83 26.77 1.38 -15.54
CA ILE A 83 25.79 0.89 -16.50
C ILE A 83 25.49 2.04 -17.48
N PRO A 84 25.72 1.87 -18.80
CA PRO A 84 25.73 2.99 -19.73
C PRO A 84 24.33 3.53 -20.06
N ASP A 85 23.34 2.65 -20.17
CA ASP A 85 22.05 2.99 -20.74
C ASP A 85 21.08 3.51 -19.66
N ASN A 86 20.53 4.72 -19.91
CA ASN A 86 19.41 5.29 -19.17
C ASN A 86 18.11 5.09 -19.95
N VAL A 87 16.98 5.14 -19.25
CA VAL A 87 15.65 5.19 -19.88
C VAL A 87 14.87 6.38 -19.29
N THR A 88 14.12 7.07 -20.14
CA THR A 88 13.19 8.12 -19.70
C THR A 88 11.77 7.57 -19.84
N PHE A 89 11.03 7.59 -18.74
CA PHE A 89 9.61 7.25 -18.72
C PHE A 89 8.79 8.53 -18.76
N HIS A 90 7.77 8.53 -19.60
CA HIS A 90 6.77 9.59 -19.68
C HIS A 90 5.54 9.12 -18.92
N ILE A 91 5.38 9.60 -17.68
CA ILE A 91 4.24 9.28 -16.81
C ILE A 91 3.42 10.55 -16.70
N ASP A 92 2.20 10.52 -17.26
CA ASP A 92 1.36 11.71 -17.45
C ASP A 92 2.12 12.83 -18.19
N GLU A 93 2.26 14.01 -17.57
CA GLU A 93 3.01 15.15 -18.10
C GLU A 93 4.46 15.22 -17.57
N MET A 94 4.93 14.19 -16.85
CA MET A 94 6.25 14.16 -16.23
C MET A 94 7.21 13.22 -16.96
N GLU A 95 8.44 13.68 -17.12
CA GLU A 95 9.58 12.83 -17.50
C GLU A 95 10.32 12.39 -16.24
N VAL A 96 10.43 11.07 -16.06
CA VAL A 96 11.17 10.48 -14.94
C VAL A 96 12.23 9.51 -15.44
N GLU A 97 13.39 9.54 -14.81
CA GLU A 97 14.52 8.70 -15.19
C GLU A 97 14.40 7.29 -14.60
N GLY A 98 14.87 6.31 -15.36
CA GLY A 98 15.21 4.97 -14.90
C GLY A 98 16.51 4.48 -15.51
N LYS A 99 16.75 3.17 -15.36
CA LYS A 99 17.96 2.53 -15.87
C LYS A 99 17.62 1.29 -16.67
N VAL A 100 18.44 0.96 -17.66
CA VAL A 100 18.33 -0.33 -18.36
C VAL A 100 19.70 -0.97 -18.48
N SER A 101 19.75 -2.25 -18.14
CA SER A 101 20.88 -3.12 -18.45
C SER A 101 20.66 -3.76 -19.81
N ARG A 102 21.73 -3.89 -20.61
CA ARG A 102 21.76 -4.65 -21.87
C ARG A 102 22.79 -5.78 -21.85
N LYS A 103 23.31 -6.11 -20.66
CA LYS A 103 24.34 -7.13 -20.43
C LYS A 103 24.06 -7.81 -19.11
N LEU A 104 24.13 -9.14 -19.09
CA LEU A 104 23.94 -9.92 -17.87
C LEU A 104 24.78 -9.43 -16.68
N ASP A 105 26.04 -9.02 -16.89
CA ASP A 105 26.89 -8.54 -15.80
C ASP A 105 26.40 -7.24 -15.17
N ASP A 106 25.78 -6.34 -15.94
CA ASP A 106 25.16 -5.13 -15.41
C ASP A 106 23.86 -5.48 -14.66
N SER A 107 23.08 -6.44 -15.17
CA SER A 107 21.90 -6.97 -14.47
C SER A 107 22.29 -7.61 -13.12
N LYS A 108 23.43 -8.30 -13.05
CA LYS A 108 23.96 -8.85 -11.79
C LYS A 108 24.33 -7.74 -10.80
N LYS A 109 24.93 -6.64 -11.24
CA LYS A 109 25.24 -5.48 -10.37
C LYS A 109 23.95 -4.94 -9.73
N ILE A 110 22.92 -4.69 -10.54
CA ILE A 110 21.61 -4.21 -10.09
C ILE A 110 21.01 -5.19 -9.07
N TRP A 111 20.97 -6.47 -9.42
CA TRP A 111 20.40 -7.50 -8.55
C TRP A 111 21.14 -7.64 -7.22
N ASN A 112 22.46 -7.46 -7.22
CA ASN A 112 23.25 -7.53 -6.00
C ASN A 112 23.02 -6.34 -5.08
N GLU A 113 22.84 -5.13 -5.61
CA GLU A 113 22.43 -3.98 -4.79
C GLU A 113 21.01 -4.17 -4.24
N PHE A 114 20.09 -4.62 -5.09
CA PHE A 114 18.72 -4.94 -4.68
C PHE A 114 18.64 -5.94 -3.53
N LYS A 115 19.40 -7.05 -3.60
CA LYS A 115 19.42 -8.06 -2.52
C LYS A 115 19.88 -7.50 -1.18
N LYS A 116 20.69 -6.43 -1.14
CA LYS A 116 21.11 -5.81 0.12
C LYS A 116 19.95 -5.10 0.84
N GLU A 117 18.97 -4.62 0.09
CA GLU A 117 17.78 -3.98 0.66
C GLU A 117 16.73 -4.97 1.16
N ILE A 118 16.81 -6.22 0.69
CA ILE A 118 15.96 -7.31 1.18
C ILE A 118 16.56 -7.87 2.48
N SER A 119 16.32 -7.17 3.58
CA SER A 119 16.64 -7.65 4.93
C SER A 119 15.40 -8.20 5.64
N GLY A 120 15.57 -9.26 6.43
CA GLY A 120 14.51 -9.81 7.26
C GLY A 120 13.46 -10.66 6.53
N ASN A 121 12.23 -10.66 7.06
CA ASN A 121 11.13 -11.43 6.52
C ASN A 121 10.51 -10.73 5.31
N TYR A 122 10.21 -11.50 4.28
CA TYR A 122 9.50 -11.01 3.10
C TYR A 122 8.41 -11.97 2.65
N GLN A 123 7.46 -11.45 1.89
CA GLN A 123 6.41 -12.22 1.22
C GLN A 123 6.47 -11.98 -0.29
N ILE A 124 6.38 -13.06 -1.06
CA ILE A 124 6.14 -12.98 -2.51
C ILE A 124 4.66 -13.27 -2.76
N ARG A 125 3.94 -12.26 -3.25
CA ARG A 125 2.49 -12.32 -3.53
C ARG A 125 2.14 -11.70 -4.88
N LYS A 126 0.88 -11.85 -5.31
CA LYS A 126 0.34 -11.13 -6.45
C LYS A 126 0.17 -9.64 -6.13
N ALA A 127 0.19 -8.80 -7.17
CA ALA A 127 -0.08 -7.37 -7.06
C ALA A 127 -1.57 -7.12 -6.79
N ASN A 128 -1.85 -6.08 -6.01
CA ASN A 128 -3.20 -5.55 -5.84
C ASN A 128 -3.53 -4.52 -6.95
N GLU A 129 -4.76 -4.00 -6.95
CA GLU A 129 -5.23 -3.09 -8.00
C GLU A 129 -4.36 -1.82 -8.13
N ASP A 130 -3.92 -1.20 -7.04
CA ASP A 130 -3.17 0.07 -7.11
C ASP A 130 -1.72 -0.15 -7.52
N GLU A 131 -1.11 -1.24 -7.06
CA GLU A 131 0.20 -1.69 -7.54
C GLU A 131 0.16 -1.97 -9.05
N LEU A 132 -0.94 -2.52 -9.56
CA LEU A 132 -1.17 -2.69 -11.00
C LEU A 132 -1.41 -1.36 -11.72
N LYS A 133 -2.16 -0.41 -11.14
CA LYS A 133 -2.36 0.93 -11.73
C LYS A 133 -1.03 1.66 -11.87
N TYR A 134 -0.23 1.67 -10.81
CA TYR A 134 1.09 2.27 -10.83
C TYR A 134 1.97 1.57 -11.87
N TYR A 135 2.07 0.24 -11.83
CA TYR A 135 2.91 -0.48 -12.78
C TYR A 135 2.47 -0.23 -14.23
N TRP A 136 1.17 -0.22 -14.50
CA TRP A 136 0.64 0.10 -15.82
C TRP A 136 0.98 1.52 -16.28
N SER A 137 1.00 2.49 -15.37
CA SER A 137 1.39 3.88 -15.69
C SER A 137 2.86 4.03 -16.08
N THR A 138 3.72 3.06 -15.72
CA THR A 138 5.17 3.12 -15.98
C THR A 138 5.62 2.30 -17.18
N ILE A 139 4.72 1.54 -17.80
CA ILE A 139 5.00 0.68 -18.96
C ILE A 139 4.15 1.09 -20.17
N SER A 140 4.61 0.73 -21.36
CA SER A 140 3.93 1.01 -22.64
C SER A 140 3.30 -0.25 -23.28
N PHE A 141 3.10 -1.30 -22.48
CA PHE A 141 2.64 -2.61 -22.92
C PHE A 141 1.64 -3.23 -21.94
N ASP A 142 0.95 -4.29 -22.38
CA ASP A 142 0.00 -5.04 -21.54
C ASP A 142 0.72 -5.70 -20.36
N ILE A 143 0.03 -5.80 -19.22
CA ILE A 143 0.61 -6.48 -18.06
C ILE A 143 0.54 -8.00 -18.30
N GLU A 144 1.70 -8.63 -18.46
CA GLU A 144 1.81 -10.07 -18.62
C GLU A 144 2.46 -10.72 -17.39
N GLU A 145 1.84 -11.79 -16.88
CA GLU A 145 2.44 -12.62 -15.84
C GLU A 145 3.58 -13.51 -16.39
N PRO A 146 4.61 -13.84 -15.58
CA PRO A 146 4.64 -13.69 -14.12
C PRO A 146 4.96 -12.28 -13.61
N LEU A 147 4.09 -11.76 -12.76
CA LEU A 147 4.24 -10.48 -12.04
C LEU A 147 4.06 -10.74 -10.55
N PHE A 148 5.02 -10.28 -9.75
CA PHE A 148 4.99 -10.46 -8.30
C PHE A 148 5.33 -9.18 -7.57
N ILE A 149 4.77 -9.06 -6.36
CA ILE A 149 5.21 -8.11 -5.36
C ILE A 149 6.08 -8.85 -4.35
N LEU A 150 7.31 -8.39 -4.19
CA LEU A 150 8.15 -8.74 -3.06
C LEU A 150 7.93 -7.70 -1.96
N GLN A 151 7.18 -8.07 -0.95
CA GLN A 151 6.82 -7.21 0.18
C GLN A 151 7.74 -7.50 1.38
N THR A 152 8.48 -6.50 1.82
CA THR A 152 9.19 -6.45 3.10
C THR A 152 8.42 -5.58 4.08
N GLU A 153 8.97 -5.33 5.28
CA GLU A 153 8.36 -4.41 6.27
C GLU A 153 8.23 -2.99 5.73
N ASN A 154 9.23 -2.53 4.97
CA ASN A 154 9.35 -1.16 4.51
C ASN A 154 9.21 -1.01 3.01
N HIS A 155 9.31 -2.10 2.22
CA HIS A 155 9.43 -2.04 0.76
C HIS A 155 8.46 -2.98 0.03
N ARG A 156 7.95 -2.52 -1.11
CA ARG A 156 7.06 -3.26 -1.99
C ARG A 156 7.63 -3.18 -3.39
N TYR A 157 8.40 -4.20 -3.75
CA TYR A 157 9.06 -4.24 -5.04
C TYR A 157 8.19 -4.94 -6.07
N ILE A 158 8.14 -4.39 -7.26
CA ILE A 158 7.43 -4.90 -8.41
C ILE A 158 8.43 -5.65 -9.29
N LEU A 159 8.21 -6.95 -9.47
CA LEU A 159 9.04 -7.82 -10.28
C LEU A 159 8.22 -8.42 -11.42
N ASN A 160 8.50 -8.02 -12.66
CA ASN A 160 7.86 -8.61 -13.85
C ASN A 160 8.86 -9.46 -14.63
N PHE A 161 8.43 -10.65 -15.02
CA PHE A 161 9.24 -11.66 -15.70
C PHE A 161 8.68 -11.92 -17.10
N LEU A 162 9.58 -12.06 -18.06
CA LEU A 162 9.23 -12.51 -19.41
C LEU A 162 8.65 -13.93 -19.36
N LYS A 163 7.41 -14.11 -19.81
CA LYS A 163 6.75 -15.43 -19.84
C LYS A 163 7.55 -16.49 -20.62
N LYS A 164 8.18 -16.09 -21.73
CA LYS A 164 8.88 -16.99 -22.66
C LYS A 164 10.09 -17.69 -22.04
N ASN A 165 10.91 -16.97 -21.28
CA ASN A 165 12.19 -17.47 -20.75
C ASN A 165 12.35 -17.27 -19.24
N GLN A 166 11.33 -16.73 -18.57
CA GLN A 166 11.25 -16.53 -17.12
C GLN A 166 12.37 -15.65 -16.57
N LYS A 167 12.90 -14.76 -17.41
CA LYS A 167 13.90 -13.76 -17.01
C LYS A 167 13.22 -12.51 -16.50
N LEU A 168 13.76 -11.93 -15.44
CA LEU A 168 13.34 -10.66 -14.86
C LEU A 168 13.53 -9.56 -15.91
N LEU A 169 12.43 -8.93 -16.32
CA LEU A 169 12.40 -7.83 -17.27
C LEU A 169 12.41 -6.49 -16.53
N TRP A 170 11.62 -6.41 -15.47
CA TRP A 170 11.32 -5.17 -14.78
C TRP A 170 11.50 -5.35 -13.28
N LEU A 171 12.22 -4.39 -12.68
CA LEU A 171 12.38 -4.25 -11.25
C LEU A 171 12.10 -2.81 -10.87
N ASP A 172 11.13 -2.58 -10.01
CA ASP A 172 10.84 -1.25 -9.48
C ASP A 172 10.32 -1.36 -8.05
N GLU A 173 10.08 -0.21 -7.43
CA GLU A 173 9.43 -0.10 -6.14
C GLU A 173 8.08 0.61 -6.32
N PHE A 174 7.05 0.10 -5.64
CA PHE A 174 5.79 0.81 -5.55
C PHE A 174 5.97 2.07 -4.69
N PRO A 175 5.64 3.27 -5.20
CA PRO A 175 5.93 4.52 -4.52
C PRO A 175 5.18 4.59 -3.19
N TYR A 176 5.93 4.84 -2.13
CA TYR A 176 5.36 5.09 -0.82
C TYR A 176 4.94 6.54 -0.66
N LYS A 177 3.71 6.73 -0.19
CA LYS A 177 3.31 7.99 0.43
C LYS A 177 3.92 8.05 1.83
N ASN A 178 5.18 8.43 1.88
CA ASN A 178 5.91 8.67 3.13
C ASN A 178 5.74 10.11 3.63
N SER A 179 4.98 10.93 2.90
CA SER A 179 4.64 12.30 3.27
C SER A 179 3.13 12.52 3.27
N TYR A 180 2.65 13.24 4.28
CA TYR A 180 1.27 13.69 4.40
C TYR A 180 1.24 15.19 4.60
N ASN A 181 0.59 15.88 3.67
CA ASN A 181 0.34 17.30 3.76
C ASN A 181 -0.94 17.51 4.56
N ASN A 182 -0.80 18.03 5.77
CA ASN A 182 -1.93 18.27 6.64
C ASN A 182 -2.60 19.61 6.26
N PRO A 183 -3.87 19.62 5.82
CA PRO A 183 -4.53 20.85 5.41
C PRO A 183 -4.82 21.80 6.58
N ILE A 184 -4.85 21.30 7.82
CA ILE A 184 -5.20 22.10 9.01
C ILE A 184 -4.03 23.01 9.42
N ASP A 185 -2.83 22.46 9.57
CA ASP A 185 -1.64 23.22 9.99
C ASP A 185 -0.71 23.59 8.82
N LYS A 186 -1.01 23.14 7.60
CA LYS A 186 -0.18 23.29 6.39
C LYS A 186 1.22 22.70 6.50
N GLY A 187 1.42 21.79 7.46
CA GLY A 187 2.67 21.05 7.66
C GLY A 187 2.75 19.81 6.78
N THR A 188 3.99 19.38 6.51
CA THR A 188 4.28 18.10 5.87
C THR A 188 4.85 17.14 6.92
N TYR A 189 4.13 16.05 7.17
CA TYR A 189 4.52 15.00 8.09
C TYR A 189 5.19 13.88 7.31
N THR A 190 6.39 13.47 7.71
CA THR A 190 7.13 12.39 7.05
C THR A 190 7.37 11.20 7.98
N THR A 191 7.48 10.02 7.40
CA THR A 191 7.88 8.78 8.11
C THR A 191 8.91 8.01 7.28
N GLU A 192 9.71 7.17 7.93
CA GLU A 192 10.70 6.30 7.25
C GLU A 192 10.03 5.20 6.40
N GLY A 193 8.73 4.91 6.61
CA GLY A 193 7.95 3.91 5.89
C GLY A 193 6.63 4.43 5.28
N THR A 194 5.59 3.60 5.23
CA THR A 194 4.23 4.07 4.92
C THR A 194 3.57 4.73 6.11
N ILE A 195 2.83 5.80 5.86
CA ILE A 195 1.88 6.30 6.85
C ILE A 195 0.83 5.22 7.11
N LYS A 196 0.82 4.70 8.34
CA LYS A 196 -0.10 3.65 8.76
C LYS A 196 -1.52 4.21 8.83
N THR A 197 -2.44 3.51 8.20
CA THR A 197 -3.86 3.83 8.24
C THR A 197 -4.60 2.73 8.99
N TYR A 198 -5.55 3.09 9.85
CA TYR A 198 -6.35 2.12 10.60
C TYR A 198 -7.83 2.25 10.27
N LYS A 199 -8.50 1.09 10.13
CA LYS A 199 -9.95 0.98 9.92
C LYS A 199 -10.50 -0.13 10.80
N ASN A 200 -11.50 0.18 11.62
CA ASN A 200 -12.10 -0.74 12.59
C ASN A 200 -11.07 -1.42 13.52
N GLY A 201 -10.03 -0.68 13.92
CA GLY A 201 -8.97 -1.18 14.81
C GLY A 201 -7.91 -2.06 14.15
N ASN A 202 -7.98 -2.30 12.83
CA ASN A 202 -6.96 -3.02 12.08
C ASN A 202 -6.17 -2.06 11.20
N GLU A 203 -4.85 -2.29 11.08
CA GLU A 203 -4.02 -1.62 10.09
C GLU A 203 -4.51 -2.04 8.70
N VAL A 204 -4.76 -1.06 7.83
CA VAL A 204 -5.21 -1.27 6.45
C VAL A 204 -4.23 -0.60 5.51
N TYR A 205 -3.81 -1.34 4.49
CA TYR A 205 -2.85 -0.88 3.49
C TYR A 205 -3.53 -0.26 2.27
N VAL A 206 -4.85 -0.43 2.13
CA VAL A 206 -5.70 0.11 1.04
C VAL A 206 -7.15 0.19 1.53
N THR A 207 -7.84 1.28 1.18
CA THR A 207 -9.31 1.33 1.13
C THR A 207 -9.76 1.37 -0.31
N ASP A 208 -10.36 0.28 -0.81
CA ASP A 208 -11.15 0.27 -2.05
C ASP A 208 -12.08 1.50 -2.06
N LYS A 209 -12.32 2.12 -3.22
CA LYS A 209 -13.26 3.25 -3.42
C LYS A 209 -14.55 3.03 -2.63
N GLY A 210 -14.97 1.76 -2.56
CA GLY A 210 -16.02 1.29 -1.67
C GLY A 210 -17.38 1.86 -2.03
N ASN A 211 -18.33 1.70 -1.12
CA ASN A 211 -19.67 2.24 -1.32
C ASN A 211 -19.77 3.68 -0.85
N LYS A 212 -20.69 4.41 -1.47
CA LYS A 212 -21.14 5.72 -0.99
C LYS A 212 -21.91 5.50 0.32
N GLU A 213 -21.37 6.03 1.41
CA GLU A 213 -21.91 5.81 2.76
C GLU A 213 -21.44 6.92 3.71
N THR A 214 -22.08 7.00 4.87
CA THR A 214 -21.75 7.98 5.91
C THR A 214 -21.16 7.27 7.13
N LYS A 215 -19.86 7.46 7.40
CA LYS A 215 -19.15 6.86 8.54
C LYS A 215 -17.75 7.44 8.75
N LEU A 216 -17.09 7.03 9.84
CA LEU A 216 -15.63 7.15 9.99
C LEU A 216 -14.92 6.33 8.92
N GLU A 217 -14.13 7.00 8.09
CA GLU A 217 -13.37 6.40 7.00
C GLU A 217 -12.02 5.88 7.48
N LYS A 218 -11.24 6.75 8.14
CA LYS A 218 -9.89 6.42 8.62
C LYS A 218 -9.45 7.26 9.81
N VAL A 219 -8.48 6.72 10.54
CA VAL A 219 -7.74 7.41 11.61
C VAL A 219 -6.28 7.56 11.18
N ILE A 220 -5.75 8.78 11.28
CA ILE A 220 -4.35 9.11 10.95
C ILE A 220 -3.64 9.57 12.22
N PHE A 221 -2.54 8.93 12.57
CA PHE A 221 -1.69 9.37 13.68
C PHE A 221 -0.61 10.33 13.16
N LEU A 222 -0.55 11.53 13.74
CA LEU A 222 0.48 12.53 13.42
C LEU A 222 1.64 12.50 14.43
N THR A 223 1.45 11.83 15.55
CA THR A 223 2.47 11.50 16.55
C THR A 223 2.98 10.07 16.33
N GLY A 224 4.29 9.84 16.52
CA GLY A 224 4.90 8.53 16.31
C GLY A 224 4.48 7.47 17.34
N ASP A 225 4.59 6.18 16.96
CA ASP A 225 4.14 5.03 17.79
C ASP A 225 4.76 5.02 19.19
N SER A 226 6.04 5.36 19.33
CA SER A 226 6.76 5.42 20.62
C SER A 226 6.19 6.50 21.53
N GLU A 227 5.95 7.69 20.98
CA GLU A 227 5.39 8.83 21.69
C GLU A 227 3.93 8.60 22.07
N LEU A 228 3.12 8.00 21.18
CA LEU A 228 1.74 7.60 21.49
C LEU A 228 1.68 6.65 22.69
N LYS A 229 2.52 5.62 22.71
CA LYS A 229 2.59 4.64 23.82
C LYS A 229 3.05 5.29 25.13
N ALA A 230 3.95 6.26 25.05
CA ALA A 230 4.43 6.99 26.24
C ALA A 230 3.38 7.96 26.80
N ASN A 231 2.57 8.56 25.93
CA ASN A 231 1.74 9.71 26.27
C ASN A 231 0.23 9.46 26.28
N SER A 232 -0.24 8.28 25.85
CA SER A 232 -1.67 7.94 25.87
C SER A 232 -1.88 6.42 26.08
N SER A 233 -3.11 5.96 25.94
CA SER A 233 -3.49 4.54 25.91
C SER A 233 -4.40 4.28 24.72
N ILE A 234 -4.48 3.02 24.30
CA ILE A 234 -5.40 2.63 23.22
C ILE A 234 -6.85 2.89 23.65
N GLU A 235 -7.15 2.70 24.93
CA GLU A 235 -8.45 2.96 25.54
C GLU A 235 -8.83 4.44 25.50
N ASP A 236 -7.87 5.34 25.74
CA ASP A 236 -8.09 6.79 25.64
C ASP A 236 -8.39 7.21 24.20
N ILE A 237 -7.59 6.75 23.24
CA ILE A 237 -7.79 7.03 21.81
C ILE A 237 -9.14 6.48 21.35
N LYS A 238 -9.48 5.25 21.76
CA LYS A 238 -10.78 4.63 21.47
C LYS A 238 -11.92 5.45 22.06
N SER A 239 -11.78 5.95 23.28
CA SER A 239 -12.77 6.82 23.93
C SER A 239 -13.03 8.10 23.14
N VAL A 240 -11.98 8.72 22.58
CA VAL A 240 -12.14 9.89 21.68
C VAL A 240 -12.90 9.53 20.42
N ILE A 241 -12.52 8.42 19.77
CA ILE A 241 -13.17 7.92 18.55
C ILE A 241 -14.65 7.62 18.80
N ASP A 242 -14.97 6.85 19.85
CA ASP A 242 -16.34 6.41 20.15
C ASP A 242 -17.25 7.61 20.45
N LYS A 243 -16.76 8.59 21.22
CA LYS A 243 -17.50 9.82 21.53
C LYS A 243 -17.75 10.67 20.28
N THR A 244 -16.72 10.87 19.47
CA THR A 244 -16.83 11.67 18.24
C THR A 244 -17.74 10.99 17.22
N ASN A 245 -17.62 9.67 17.07
CA ASN A 245 -18.49 8.85 16.19
C ASN A 245 -19.96 8.98 16.61
N LYS A 246 -20.26 8.94 17.91
CA LYS A 246 -21.64 9.12 18.39
C LYS A 246 -22.21 10.48 18.01
N ILE A 247 -21.42 11.55 18.12
CA ILE A 247 -21.85 12.89 17.73
C ILE A 247 -22.05 12.97 16.21
N PHE A 248 -21.11 12.42 15.45
CA PHE A 248 -21.15 12.36 13.99
C PHE A 248 -22.39 11.60 13.48
N ASP A 249 -22.61 10.38 13.96
CA ASP A 249 -23.73 9.53 13.54
C ASP A 249 -25.08 10.20 13.84
N ASN A 250 -25.21 10.89 14.97
CA ASN A 250 -26.43 11.60 15.34
C ASN A 250 -26.76 12.77 14.41
N LEU A 251 -25.76 13.35 13.73
CA LEU A 251 -25.95 14.53 12.88
C LEU A 251 -25.96 14.20 11.39
N PHE A 252 -25.15 13.23 10.95
CA PHE A 252 -24.88 13.02 9.52
C PHE A 252 -25.43 11.72 8.94
N LYS A 253 -25.84 10.74 9.75
CA LYS A 253 -26.23 9.40 9.25
C LYS A 253 -27.30 9.44 8.14
N ASP A 254 -28.25 10.35 8.26
CA ASP A 254 -29.34 10.53 7.29
C ASP A 254 -29.17 11.80 6.43
N SER A 255 -27.99 12.44 6.49
CA SER A 255 -27.70 13.63 5.69
C SER A 255 -27.63 13.27 4.21
N LYS A 256 -28.22 14.15 3.39
CA LYS A 256 -28.16 14.06 1.93
C LYS A 256 -26.95 14.79 1.34
N SER A 257 -26.30 15.64 2.14
CA SER A 257 -25.08 16.36 1.75
C SER A 257 -23.95 15.39 1.47
N GLU A 258 -23.01 15.82 0.64
CA GLU A 258 -21.88 15.00 0.23
C GLU A 258 -20.59 15.72 0.58
N GLY A 259 -19.70 15.02 1.27
CA GLY A 259 -18.38 15.56 1.54
C GLY A 259 -17.62 14.82 2.62
N LYS A 260 -16.54 15.48 3.07
CA LYS A 260 -15.65 14.93 4.08
C LYS A 260 -15.36 15.91 5.19
N ILE A 261 -15.21 15.36 6.38
CA ILE A 261 -14.91 16.11 7.59
C ILE A 261 -13.64 15.51 8.20
N MET A 262 -12.64 16.35 8.38
CA MET A 262 -11.43 16.04 9.13
C MET A 262 -11.54 16.71 10.50
N VAL A 263 -11.38 15.90 11.56
CA VAL A 263 -11.25 16.40 12.93
C VAL A 263 -9.86 16.07 13.43
N GLN A 264 -9.04 17.10 13.66
CA GLN A 264 -7.72 16.96 14.28
C GLN A 264 -7.83 17.17 15.78
N PHE A 265 -7.32 16.19 16.52
CA PHE A 265 -7.17 16.27 17.97
C PHE A 265 -5.71 16.51 18.30
N GLU A 266 -5.46 17.52 19.14
CA GLU A 266 -4.23 17.68 19.90
C GLU A 266 -4.55 17.47 21.38
N LEU A 267 -4.36 16.25 21.88
CA LEU A 267 -4.59 15.96 23.29
C LEU A 267 -3.38 16.42 24.09
N GLY A 268 -3.53 17.50 24.85
CA GLY A 268 -2.52 18.01 25.76
C GLY A 268 -2.78 17.60 27.20
N VAL A 269 -1.79 17.85 28.07
CA VAL A 269 -1.85 17.49 29.50
C VAL A 269 -2.95 18.23 30.25
N LYS A 270 -3.18 19.50 29.90
CA LYS A 270 -4.12 20.39 30.59
C LYS A 270 -5.34 20.76 29.76
N LYS A 271 -5.16 20.85 28.45
CA LYS A 271 -6.17 21.29 27.50
C LYS A 271 -5.97 20.51 26.22
N ASN A 272 -7.09 20.15 25.60
CA ASN A 272 -7.12 19.60 24.26
C ASN A 272 -7.45 20.74 23.28
N ASP A 273 -6.81 20.71 22.12
CA ASP A 273 -7.18 21.55 20.99
C ASP A 273 -7.82 20.67 19.91
N ILE A 274 -8.93 21.14 19.34
CA ILE A 274 -9.68 20.39 18.33
C ILE A 274 -9.92 21.32 17.14
N GLN A 275 -9.46 20.90 15.98
CA GLN A 275 -9.51 21.68 14.75
C GLN A 275 -10.23 20.88 13.67
N PHE A 276 -10.88 21.60 12.75
CA PHE A 276 -11.73 21.00 11.73
C PHE A 276 -11.30 21.48 10.35
N ALA A 277 -11.36 20.58 9.38
CA ALA A 277 -11.31 20.92 7.97
C ALA A 277 -12.42 20.19 7.24
N VAL A 278 -13.03 20.86 6.27
CA VAL A 278 -14.18 20.37 5.51
C VAL A 278 -13.83 20.40 4.04
N LYS A 279 -14.27 19.37 3.33
CA LYS A 279 -14.17 19.28 1.87
C LYS A 279 -15.56 19.01 1.30
N ASP A 280 -15.82 19.62 0.15
CA ASP A 280 -17.07 19.52 -0.63
C ASP A 280 -18.28 20.17 0.06
N ASP A 281 -19.50 19.86 -0.42
CA ASP A 281 -20.74 20.60 -0.17
C ASP A 281 -21.49 20.07 1.07
N LEU A 282 -20.89 20.26 2.23
CA LEU A 282 -21.48 19.93 3.53
C LEU A 282 -22.35 21.06 4.06
N ASP A 283 -23.50 20.69 4.64
CA ASP A 283 -24.41 21.64 5.28
C ASP A 283 -23.70 22.38 6.43
N LEU A 284 -23.57 23.71 6.26
CA LEU A 284 -22.86 24.58 7.20
C LEU A 284 -23.53 24.67 8.57
N GLU A 285 -24.85 24.52 8.66
CA GLU A 285 -25.56 24.54 9.94
C GLU A 285 -25.29 23.26 10.73
N ILE A 286 -25.37 22.10 10.05
CA ILE A 286 -25.03 20.80 10.66
C ILE A 286 -23.55 20.77 11.06
N MET A 287 -22.65 21.32 10.24
CA MET A 287 -21.22 21.43 10.58
C MET A 287 -20.97 22.27 11.83
N LYS A 288 -21.61 23.44 11.96
CA LYS A 288 -21.48 24.29 13.16
C LYS A 288 -21.96 23.57 14.43
N GLU A 289 -23.06 22.84 14.33
CA GLU A 289 -23.57 22.05 15.46
C GLU A 289 -22.64 20.87 15.79
N PHE A 290 -22.03 20.24 14.78
CA PHE A 290 -21.03 19.19 14.97
C PHE A 290 -19.79 19.74 15.70
N GLU A 291 -19.20 20.82 15.21
CA GLU A 291 -18.05 21.48 15.84
C GLU A 291 -18.34 21.86 17.29
N LYS A 292 -19.52 22.45 17.55
CA LYS A 292 -19.95 22.81 18.90
C LYS A 292 -20.02 21.58 19.82
N ARG A 293 -20.74 20.52 19.43
CA ARG A 293 -20.89 19.32 20.27
C ARG A 293 -19.58 18.61 20.52
N VAL A 294 -18.71 18.56 19.51
CA VAL A 294 -17.37 17.99 19.67
C VAL A 294 -16.56 18.82 20.66
N ASN A 295 -16.57 20.15 20.59
CA ASN A 295 -15.84 21.00 21.54
C ASN A 295 -16.41 21.00 22.97
N GLU A 296 -17.72 20.74 23.15
CA GLU A 296 -18.37 20.64 24.46
C GLU A 296 -18.16 19.27 25.15
N GLU A 297 -17.76 18.25 24.39
CA GLU A 297 -17.52 16.90 24.91
C GLU A 297 -16.23 16.81 25.73
N LYS A 298 -16.22 15.93 26.74
CA LYS A 298 -15.05 15.71 27.61
C LYS A 298 -14.20 14.57 27.09
N TYR A 299 -13.01 14.88 26.57
CA TYR A 299 -12.04 13.89 26.10
C TYR A 299 -10.93 13.63 27.13
N PRO A 300 -10.28 12.46 27.08
CA PRO A 300 -9.06 12.21 27.84
C PRO A 300 -7.95 13.22 27.49
N HIS A 301 -7.02 13.41 28.42
CA HIS A 301 -5.82 14.22 28.25
C HIS A 301 -4.60 13.34 28.01
N SER A 302 -3.55 13.91 27.44
CA SER A 302 -2.27 13.19 27.36
C SER A 302 -1.58 13.12 28.73
N LYS A 303 -0.69 12.13 28.88
CA LYS A 303 0.02 11.86 30.14
C LYS A 303 1.17 12.83 30.39
N LYS A 304 2.00 13.14 29.38
CA LYS A 304 3.18 14.02 29.53
C LYS A 304 3.32 15.02 28.39
N ASP A 305 3.38 14.53 27.16
CA ASP A 305 3.51 15.36 25.97
C ASP A 305 2.23 15.32 25.14
N THR A 306 2.02 16.32 24.31
CA THR A 306 0.86 16.40 23.42
C THR A 306 0.89 15.26 22.40
N ILE A 307 -0.24 14.59 22.20
CA ILE A 307 -0.40 13.65 21.09
C ILE A 307 -1.35 14.22 20.04
N LYS A 308 -1.05 13.96 18.77
CA LYS A 308 -1.81 14.45 17.62
C LYS A 308 -2.30 13.32 16.73
N PHE A 309 -3.58 13.36 16.39
CA PHE A 309 -4.19 12.43 15.43
C PHE A 309 -5.43 13.04 14.80
N GLN A 310 -5.89 12.43 13.72
CA GLN A 310 -7.03 12.90 12.94
C GLN A 310 -8.06 11.80 12.74
N LEU A 311 -9.34 12.18 12.79
CA LEU A 311 -10.48 11.37 12.40
C LEU A 311 -11.01 11.91 11.08
N ILE A 312 -11.03 11.07 10.05
CA ILE A 312 -11.57 11.43 8.74
C ILE A 312 -12.92 10.75 8.57
N TYR A 313 -13.96 11.55 8.50
CA TYR A 313 -15.32 11.12 8.23
C TYR A 313 -15.70 11.40 6.78
N LYS A 314 -16.52 10.52 6.22
CA LYS A 314 -17.20 10.74 4.95
C LYS A 314 -18.70 10.78 5.17
N VAL A 315 -19.38 11.68 4.47
CA VAL A 315 -20.84 11.85 4.50
C VAL A 315 -21.34 11.63 3.09
N ASN A 316 -22.13 10.57 2.89
CA ASN A 316 -22.63 10.16 1.58
C ASN A 316 -21.52 10.26 0.50
N ALA A 317 -20.33 9.71 0.79
CA ALA A 317 -19.18 9.82 -0.11
C ALA A 317 -18.47 8.47 -0.29
N TYR A 318 -17.70 8.38 -1.37
CA TYR A 318 -16.75 7.28 -1.57
C TYR A 318 -15.56 7.44 -0.62
N ASN A 319 -14.80 6.36 -0.39
CA ASN A 319 -13.48 6.51 0.20
C ASN A 319 -12.62 7.36 -0.74
N ASP A 320 -11.63 8.08 -0.20
CA ASP A 320 -10.62 8.68 -1.08
C ASP A 320 -9.89 7.53 -1.75
N ASN A 321 -9.83 7.58 -3.08
CA ASN A 321 -8.83 6.81 -3.81
C ASN A 321 -7.52 7.52 -3.52
N GLU A 322 -6.67 6.90 -2.71
CA GLU A 322 -5.30 7.40 -2.54
C GLU A 322 -4.54 7.32 -3.87
#